data_AF-A0A1H3AW76-F1
#
_entry.id   AF-A0A1H3AW76-F1
#
_cell.length_a   1.000
_cell.length_b   1.000
_cell.length_c   1.000
_cell.angle_alpha   90.00
_cell.angle_beta   90.00
_cell.angle_gamma   90.00
#
_symmetry.space_group_name_H-M   'P 1'
#
loop_
_entity.id
_entity.type
_entity.pdbx_description
1 polymer ?
#
loop_
_entity_poly.entity_id
_entity_poly.type
_entity_poly.pdbx_seq_one_letter_code
_entity_poly.pdbx_strand_id
1 'polypeptide(L)'
;MQTSLYFAADSLQILQGAGKGNTLIVDKFLKIPMASGGLINGVITNEGILLDALDRAREEYDVEFKNVQLIINTSLAIYKNIPVPKLKPGELVELCHHEFEDAPGYEDLIMDYKGMLGKGEATNMFAVALEKGVLESYMHLFETAGIKLTRIDTALSALVDYFGQTLDFQSQTFAIYVMDGNNLLYALFENGRYTFSSQARMMADRGTEAFTAEMAGKISSLVQFNKSQKSQYPLERAYFTGVTPGEIKSLKAYTQDMEVLCELLPTTDNIVGKHALDDHFFLDDGFLPTVGSFEKKDAINLLRAYKKAMNPHKGIDIHNKAVIPPLVLLGIFVVGFIGFFIMGMVMQKQIKDLDQYINDESNVSMYAKAQSVDTELGTVQAEAKAYDDTQAAEGSYPAFDGDKLYQVLYSGDGITTTTVSLDAKTGVLSYSGSAGNEYQAANYVNNIINSGLFASVDYLGYSYSAGSTVSTGTTSSTAQAAAAPSYSFTYTAIMKGGVGQ
;
A
#
# COMPACT_ATOMS: atom_id res chain seq x y z
N MET A 1 8.66 -12.57 -19.23
CA MET A 1 9.98 -12.84 -19.81
C MET A 1 10.91 -13.28 -18.69
N GLN A 2 11.56 -14.41 -18.90
CA GLN A 2 12.57 -15.01 -18.03
C GLN A 2 13.92 -14.94 -18.75
N THR A 3 15.00 -14.76 -18.00
CA THR A 3 16.38 -14.80 -18.52
C THR A 3 17.11 -15.97 -17.89
N SER A 4 17.59 -16.90 -18.69
CA SER A 4 18.42 -18.02 -18.26
C SER A 4 19.86 -17.78 -18.71
N LEU A 5 20.79 -17.92 -17.77
CA LEU A 5 22.21 -17.64 -17.97
C LEU A 5 23.05 -18.88 -17.71
N TYR A 6 24.07 -19.06 -18.54
CA TYR A 6 25.10 -20.06 -18.34
C TYR A 6 26.46 -19.46 -18.70
N PHE A 7 27.41 -19.52 -17.78
CA PHE A 7 28.79 -19.18 -18.09
C PHE A 7 29.52 -20.45 -18.55
N ALA A 8 29.79 -20.53 -19.85
CA ALA A 8 30.67 -21.51 -20.44
C ALA A 8 32.15 -21.15 -20.19
N ALA A 9 33.06 -22.05 -20.51
CA ALA A 9 34.49 -21.85 -20.32
C ALA A 9 35.05 -20.61 -21.07
N ASP A 10 34.44 -20.26 -22.20
CA ASP A 10 34.91 -19.23 -23.13
C ASP A 10 33.82 -18.20 -23.52
N SER A 11 32.63 -18.30 -22.95
CA SER A 11 31.49 -17.47 -23.35
C SER A 11 30.40 -17.39 -22.30
N LEU A 12 29.68 -16.27 -22.27
CA LEU A 12 28.40 -16.14 -21.57
C LEU A 12 27.27 -16.47 -22.53
N GLN A 13 26.48 -17.49 -22.21
CA GLN A 13 25.27 -17.84 -22.95
C GLN A 13 24.04 -17.28 -22.23
N ILE A 14 23.17 -16.61 -23.00
CA ILE A 14 21.97 -15.95 -22.50
C ILE A 14 20.79 -16.41 -23.35
N LEU A 15 19.74 -16.90 -22.70
CA LEU A 15 18.47 -17.20 -23.33
C LEU A 15 17.37 -16.38 -22.65
N GLN A 16 16.65 -15.59 -23.43
CA GLN A 16 15.44 -14.89 -23.00
C GLN A 16 14.23 -15.49 -23.67
N GLY A 17 13.19 -15.73 -22.88
CA GLY A 17 11.97 -16.35 -23.39
C GLY A 17 10.83 -16.34 -22.40
N ALA A 18 9.75 -17.02 -22.79
CA ALA A 18 8.58 -17.24 -21.95
C ALA A 18 8.22 -18.73 -21.92
N GLY A 19 8.21 -19.32 -20.72
CA GLY A 19 7.65 -20.64 -20.50
C GLY A 19 6.12 -20.58 -20.43
N LYS A 20 5.44 -21.41 -21.21
CA LYS A 20 3.99 -21.64 -21.15
C LYS A 20 3.72 -23.14 -21.01
N GLY A 21 3.48 -23.58 -19.77
CA GLY A 21 3.36 -25.00 -19.48
C GLY A 21 4.66 -25.72 -19.79
N ASN A 22 4.61 -26.75 -20.65
CA ASN A 22 5.80 -27.48 -21.06
C ASN A 22 6.47 -26.88 -22.31
N THR A 23 6.04 -25.73 -22.81
CA THR A 23 6.60 -25.12 -24.03
C THR A 23 7.43 -23.88 -23.68
N LEU A 24 8.63 -23.78 -24.25
CA LEU A 24 9.47 -22.59 -24.19
C LEU A 24 9.35 -21.81 -25.50
N ILE A 25 8.94 -20.56 -25.41
CA ILE A 25 9.00 -19.61 -26.52
C ILE A 25 10.29 -18.80 -26.37
N VAL A 26 11.25 -19.02 -27.27
CA VAL A 26 12.54 -18.33 -27.28
C VAL A 26 12.39 -16.99 -28.00
N ASP A 27 12.73 -15.92 -27.28
CA ASP A 27 12.66 -14.54 -27.78
C ASP A 27 14.02 -14.08 -28.28
N LYS A 28 15.09 -14.41 -27.57
CA LYS A 28 16.46 -14.00 -27.88
C LYS A 28 17.44 -15.04 -27.32
N PHE A 29 18.43 -15.44 -28.11
CA PHE A 29 19.57 -16.23 -27.67
C PHE A 29 20.85 -15.51 -28.05
N LEU A 30 21.79 -15.39 -27.12
CA LEU A 30 23.07 -14.72 -27.32
C LEU A 30 24.20 -15.57 -26.75
N LYS A 31 25.33 -15.54 -27.45
CA LYS A 31 26.60 -16.10 -26.98
C LYS A 31 27.65 -15.01 -27.04
N ILE A 32 28.06 -14.51 -25.88
CA ILE A 32 29.00 -13.40 -25.74
C ILE A 32 30.38 -13.99 -25.45
N PRO A 33 31.38 -13.84 -26.33
CA PRO A 33 32.72 -14.37 -26.10
C PRO A 33 33.38 -13.75 -24.87
N MET A 34 34.11 -14.57 -24.11
CA MET A 34 34.86 -14.20 -22.92
C MET A 34 36.33 -14.62 -23.05
N ALA A 35 37.21 -13.95 -22.30
CA ALA A 35 38.59 -14.41 -22.16
C ALA A 35 38.64 -15.72 -21.35
N SER A 36 39.58 -16.60 -21.71
CA SER A 36 39.85 -17.82 -20.96
C SER A 36 40.34 -17.52 -19.53
N GLY A 37 40.06 -18.40 -18.57
CA GLY A 37 40.55 -18.28 -17.20
C GLY A 37 39.62 -17.51 -16.25
N GLY A 38 38.41 -17.15 -16.69
CA GLY A 38 37.34 -16.66 -15.82
C GLY A 38 36.76 -17.76 -14.92
N LEU A 39 36.70 -18.98 -15.45
CA LEU A 39 36.18 -20.17 -14.77
C LEU A 39 37.14 -21.35 -14.87
N ILE A 40 37.31 -22.08 -13.77
CA ILE A 40 37.96 -23.39 -13.75
C ILE A 40 37.03 -24.36 -13.03
N ASN A 41 36.60 -25.42 -13.71
CA ASN A 41 35.70 -26.45 -13.17
C ASN A 41 34.40 -25.89 -12.55
N GLY A 42 33.87 -24.80 -13.12
CA GLY A 42 32.69 -24.12 -12.61
C GLY A 42 32.91 -23.29 -11.35
N VAL A 43 34.16 -22.99 -11.00
CA VAL A 43 34.54 -22.06 -9.93
C VAL A 43 35.06 -20.76 -10.56
N ILE A 44 34.58 -19.62 -10.05
CA ILE A 44 35.02 -18.29 -10.49
C ILE A 44 36.47 -18.07 -10.05
N THR A 45 37.37 -17.94 -11.02
CA THR A 45 38.79 -17.67 -10.79
C THR A 45 39.16 -16.23 -11.10
N ASN A 46 38.41 -15.58 -11.99
CA ASN A 46 38.56 -14.16 -12.28
C ASN A 46 37.18 -13.55 -12.53
N GLU A 47 36.66 -12.89 -11.51
CA GLU A 47 35.34 -12.24 -11.53
C GLU A 47 35.24 -11.14 -12.59
N GLY A 48 36.32 -10.39 -12.84
CA GLY A 48 36.32 -9.28 -13.79
C GLY A 48 36.00 -9.70 -15.23
N ILE A 49 36.42 -10.90 -15.65
CA ILE A 49 36.08 -11.45 -16.98
C ILE A 49 34.57 -11.68 -17.11
N LEU A 50 33.93 -12.17 -16.04
CA LEU A 50 32.51 -12.48 -16.05
C LEU A 50 31.67 -11.21 -15.93
N LEU A 51 32.12 -10.22 -15.15
CA LEU A 51 31.49 -8.90 -15.06
C LEU A 51 31.51 -8.18 -16.42
N ASP A 52 32.66 -8.16 -17.11
CA ASP A 52 32.78 -7.59 -18.45
C ASP A 52 31.76 -8.23 -19.43
N ALA A 53 31.60 -9.55 -19.38
CA ALA A 53 30.62 -10.23 -20.21
C ALA A 53 29.16 -9.83 -19.90
N LEU A 54 28.82 -9.64 -18.63
CA LEU A 54 27.50 -9.17 -18.19
C LEU A 54 27.26 -7.71 -18.58
N ASP A 55 28.27 -6.86 -18.49
CA ASP A 55 28.20 -5.45 -18.88
C ASP A 55 28.04 -5.33 -20.40
N ARG A 56 28.82 -6.08 -21.18
CA ARG A 56 28.67 -6.15 -22.64
C ARG A 56 27.30 -6.69 -23.05
N ALA A 57 26.75 -7.67 -22.33
CA ALA A 57 25.38 -8.13 -22.56
C ALA A 57 24.36 -7.00 -22.42
N ARG A 58 24.53 -6.12 -21.43
CA ARG A 58 23.65 -4.99 -21.17
C ARG A 58 23.85 -3.87 -22.19
N GLU A 59 25.09 -3.50 -22.46
CA GLU A 59 25.44 -2.31 -23.24
C GLU A 59 25.42 -2.56 -24.75
N GLU A 60 26.00 -3.68 -25.21
CA GLU A 60 26.13 -3.99 -26.65
C GLU A 60 24.88 -4.70 -27.20
N TYR A 61 24.23 -5.54 -26.39
CA TYR A 61 23.17 -6.45 -26.85
C TYR A 61 21.77 -6.16 -26.26
N ASP A 62 21.65 -5.08 -25.48
CA ASP A 62 20.41 -4.61 -24.85
C ASP A 62 19.67 -5.75 -24.11
N VAL A 63 20.40 -6.47 -23.26
CA VAL A 63 19.84 -7.54 -22.44
C VAL A 63 19.21 -6.97 -21.18
N GLU A 64 17.88 -7.06 -21.10
CA GLU A 64 17.15 -6.77 -19.87
C GLU A 64 17.16 -7.97 -18.90
N PHE A 65 17.98 -7.89 -17.85
CA PHE A 65 18.09 -8.93 -16.81
C PHE A 65 16.85 -8.98 -15.88
N LYS A 66 15.76 -9.59 -16.36
CA LYS A 66 14.52 -9.83 -15.60
C LYS A 66 14.33 -11.32 -15.30
N ASN A 67 13.92 -11.63 -14.07
CA ASN A 67 13.71 -13.00 -13.56
C ASN A 67 14.86 -13.95 -13.93
N VAL A 68 16.05 -13.62 -13.43
CA VAL A 68 17.30 -14.26 -13.86
C VAL A 68 17.50 -15.59 -13.15
N GLN A 69 17.62 -16.65 -13.94
CA GLN A 69 18.02 -17.98 -13.48
C GLN A 69 19.45 -18.26 -13.95
N LEU A 70 20.26 -18.80 -13.05
CA LEU A 70 21.64 -19.18 -13.33
C LEU A 70 21.76 -20.70 -13.34
N ILE A 71 22.34 -21.24 -14.40
CA ILE A 71 22.77 -22.63 -14.46
C ILE A 71 24.28 -22.68 -14.25
N ILE A 72 24.71 -23.52 -13.31
CA ILE A 72 26.13 -23.76 -13.03
C ILE A 72 26.52 -25.19 -13.42
N ASN A 73 27.66 -25.35 -14.08
CA ASN A 73 28.24 -26.65 -14.34
C ASN A 73 29.59 -26.72 -13.60
N THR A 74 29.60 -27.41 -12.47
CA THR A 74 30.78 -27.54 -11.61
C THR A 74 31.03 -29.00 -11.26
N SER A 75 32.32 -29.34 -11.11
CA SER A 75 32.75 -30.65 -10.62
C SER A 75 32.72 -30.78 -9.10
N LEU A 76 32.44 -29.68 -8.38
CA LEU A 76 32.29 -29.67 -6.93
C LEU A 76 30.86 -30.02 -6.48
N ALA A 77 29.92 -30.15 -7.42
CA ALA A 77 28.58 -30.60 -7.12
C ALA A 77 28.56 -32.12 -6.94
N ILE A 78 28.06 -32.57 -5.80
CA ILE A 78 27.89 -33.99 -5.47
C ILE A 78 26.42 -34.36 -5.68
N TYR A 79 26.18 -35.42 -6.44
CA TYR A 79 24.83 -35.89 -6.75
C TYR A 79 24.59 -37.28 -6.19
N LYS A 80 23.41 -37.50 -5.62
CA LYS A 80 22.95 -38.83 -5.21
C LYS A 80 21.54 -39.08 -5.75
N ASN A 81 21.36 -40.26 -6.34
CA ASN A 81 20.06 -40.74 -6.82
C ASN A 81 19.72 -42.02 -6.06
N ILE A 82 18.87 -41.89 -5.05
CA ILE A 82 18.67 -42.94 -4.04
C ILE A 82 17.22 -43.40 -4.08
N PRO A 83 16.93 -44.72 -4.09
CA PRO A 83 15.58 -45.22 -3.92
C PRO A 83 15.08 -44.91 -2.50
N VAL A 84 13.91 -44.27 -2.40
CA VAL A 84 13.30 -43.88 -1.13
C VAL A 84 11.90 -44.44 -1.00
N PRO A 85 11.48 -44.88 0.20
CA PRO A 85 10.08 -45.21 0.45
C PRO A 85 9.22 -43.93 0.40
N LYS A 86 7.89 -44.09 0.48
CA LYS A 86 6.97 -42.95 0.59
C LYS A 86 7.16 -42.27 1.96
N LEU A 87 7.99 -41.23 1.99
CA LEU A 87 8.31 -40.43 3.16
C LEU A 87 7.62 -39.05 3.11
N LYS A 88 7.44 -38.43 4.27
CA LYS A 88 6.97 -37.04 4.37
C LYS A 88 8.10 -36.07 4.00
N PRO A 89 7.78 -34.81 3.65
CA PRO A 89 8.80 -33.83 3.28
C PRO A 89 9.90 -33.61 4.32
N GLY A 90 9.57 -33.59 5.62
CA GLY A 90 10.58 -33.43 6.68
C GLY A 90 11.55 -34.62 6.76
N GLU A 91 11.03 -35.83 6.66
CA GLU A 91 11.82 -37.08 6.67
C GLU A 91 12.75 -37.17 5.44
N LEU A 92 12.31 -36.64 4.28
CA LEU A 92 13.14 -36.56 3.08
C LEU A 92 14.29 -35.54 3.23
N VAL A 93 14.06 -34.43 3.93
CA VAL A 93 15.14 -33.48 4.26
C VAL A 93 16.18 -34.16 5.15
N GLU A 94 15.76 -34.83 6.21
CA GLU A 94 16.66 -35.55 7.12
C GLU A 94 17.45 -36.63 6.39
N LEU A 95 16.78 -37.43 5.53
CA LEU A 95 17.45 -38.42 4.70
C LEU A 95 18.45 -37.80 3.74
N CYS A 96 18.12 -36.67 3.11
CA CYS A 96 19.04 -35.94 2.23
C CYS A 96 20.31 -35.53 3.01
N HIS A 97 20.15 -34.96 4.20
CA HIS A 97 21.28 -34.61 5.06
C HIS A 97 22.11 -35.83 5.47
N HIS A 98 21.47 -36.92 5.86
CA HIS A 98 22.14 -38.15 6.26
C HIS A 98 22.99 -38.73 5.12
N GLU A 99 22.48 -38.67 3.90
CA GLU A 99 23.18 -39.16 2.72
C GLU A 99 24.43 -38.35 2.39
N PHE A 100 24.57 -37.11 2.85
CA PHE A 100 25.80 -36.36 2.63
C PHE A 100 26.72 -36.30 3.85
N GLU A 101 26.40 -36.92 4.98
CA GLU A 101 27.22 -36.86 6.21
C GLU A 101 28.69 -37.24 5.99
N ASP A 102 28.94 -38.24 5.14
CA ASP A 102 30.31 -38.70 4.81
C ASP A 102 31.01 -37.83 3.74
N ALA A 103 30.33 -36.82 3.18
CA ALA A 103 30.89 -35.98 2.15
C ALA A 103 31.96 -35.02 2.74
N PRO A 104 33.09 -34.82 2.05
CA PRO A 104 34.08 -33.83 2.47
C PRO A 104 33.45 -32.44 2.58
N GLY A 105 33.73 -31.74 3.68
CA GLY A 105 33.21 -30.38 3.91
C GLY A 105 31.71 -30.32 4.19
N TYR A 106 31.09 -31.40 4.67
CA TYR A 106 29.65 -31.52 4.97
C TYR A 106 29.02 -30.26 5.58
N GLU A 107 29.64 -29.67 6.59
CA GLU A 107 29.15 -28.49 7.31
C GLU A 107 29.01 -27.25 6.41
N ASP A 108 29.79 -27.18 5.34
CA ASP A 108 29.78 -26.09 4.36
C ASP A 108 28.99 -26.44 3.08
N LEU A 109 28.30 -27.59 3.05
CA LEU A 109 27.48 -27.99 1.90
C LEU A 109 26.06 -27.42 1.99
N ILE A 110 25.63 -26.81 0.88
CA ILE A 110 24.24 -26.45 0.64
C ILE A 110 23.59 -27.57 -0.14
N MET A 111 22.52 -28.14 0.42
CA MET A 111 21.83 -29.30 -0.12
C MET A 111 20.40 -28.95 -0.54
N ASP A 112 19.98 -29.48 -1.69
CA ASP A 112 18.58 -29.50 -2.10
C ASP A 112 18.27 -30.86 -2.74
N TYR A 113 16.98 -31.22 -2.79
CA TYR A 113 16.56 -32.48 -3.39
C TYR A 113 15.23 -32.33 -4.11
N LYS A 114 14.96 -33.27 -5.00
CA LYS A 114 13.68 -33.44 -5.69
C LYS A 114 13.26 -34.89 -5.75
N GLY A 115 11.96 -35.12 -5.83
CA GLY A 115 11.40 -36.45 -6.07
C GLY A 115 11.53 -36.82 -7.54
N MET A 116 11.87 -38.08 -7.81
CA MET A 116 11.96 -38.63 -9.15
C MET A 116 11.31 -40.02 -9.23
N LEU A 117 10.90 -40.42 -10.43
CA LEU A 117 10.49 -41.80 -10.67
C LEU A 117 11.73 -42.69 -10.70
N GLY A 118 11.76 -43.71 -9.85
CA GLY A 118 12.83 -44.70 -9.79
C GLY A 118 12.70 -45.81 -10.84
N LYS A 119 13.47 -46.88 -10.70
CA LYS A 119 13.27 -48.12 -11.49
C LYS A 119 12.02 -48.86 -10.98
N GLY A 120 11.10 -49.23 -11.88
CA GLY A 120 9.84 -49.89 -11.53
C GLY A 120 8.82 -48.94 -10.86
N GLU A 121 8.17 -49.40 -9.78
CA GLU A 121 7.23 -48.65 -8.94
C GLU A 121 7.90 -47.84 -7.80
N ALA A 122 9.23 -47.91 -7.69
CA ALA A 122 9.97 -47.19 -6.65
C ALA A 122 10.01 -45.67 -6.91
N THR A 123 10.00 -44.89 -5.83
CA THR A 123 10.27 -43.45 -5.87
C THR A 123 11.74 -43.24 -5.55
N ASN A 124 12.42 -42.36 -6.29
CA ASN A 124 13.79 -41.98 -6.00
C ASN A 124 13.84 -40.54 -5.48
N MET A 125 14.84 -40.26 -4.65
CA MET A 125 15.26 -38.91 -4.30
C MET A 125 16.51 -38.57 -5.09
N PHE A 126 16.44 -37.52 -5.90
CA PHE A 126 17.60 -36.93 -6.54
C PHE A 126 18.05 -35.73 -5.72
N ALA A 127 19.19 -35.89 -5.05
CA ALA A 127 19.74 -34.90 -4.16
C ALA A 127 21.04 -34.34 -4.73
N VAL A 128 21.27 -33.04 -4.50
CA VAL A 128 22.48 -32.33 -4.87
C VAL A 128 23.04 -31.62 -3.65
N ALA A 129 24.35 -31.66 -3.51
CA ALA A 129 25.10 -30.89 -2.53
C ALA A 129 26.19 -30.07 -3.24
N LEU A 130 26.38 -28.83 -2.82
CA LEU A 130 27.43 -27.95 -3.34
C LEU A 130 28.03 -27.10 -2.22
N GLU A 131 29.34 -26.88 -2.27
CA GLU A 131 30.02 -26.00 -1.32
C GLU A 131 29.44 -24.59 -1.34
N LYS A 132 29.17 -24.07 -0.14
CA LYS A 132 28.61 -22.75 0.11
C LYS A 132 29.43 -21.65 -0.56
N GLY A 133 30.77 -21.72 -0.49
CA GLY A 133 31.66 -20.71 -1.08
C GLY A 133 31.50 -20.58 -2.60
N VAL A 134 31.22 -21.68 -3.32
CA VAL A 134 30.94 -21.63 -4.76
C VAL A 134 29.66 -20.83 -5.02
N LEU A 135 28.59 -21.10 -4.28
CA LEU A 135 27.33 -20.36 -4.41
C LEU A 135 27.48 -18.89 -4.06
N GLU A 136 28.19 -18.58 -2.96
CA GLU A 136 28.46 -17.21 -2.53
C GLU A 136 29.25 -16.43 -3.61
N SER A 137 30.22 -17.05 -4.27
CA SER A 137 30.98 -16.39 -5.34
C SER A 137 30.11 -15.97 -6.52
N TYR A 138 29.19 -16.84 -6.97
CA TYR A 138 28.23 -16.49 -8.01
C TYR A 138 27.23 -15.44 -7.52
N MET A 139 26.71 -15.57 -6.30
CA MET A 139 25.80 -14.57 -5.75
C MET A 139 26.46 -13.19 -5.68
N HIS A 140 27.72 -13.13 -5.24
CA HIS A 140 28.50 -11.90 -5.19
C HIS A 140 28.67 -11.28 -6.59
N LEU A 141 29.09 -12.07 -7.59
CA LEU A 141 29.23 -11.62 -8.98
C LEU A 141 27.95 -10.94 -9.49
N PHE A 142 26.80 -11.58 -9.27
CA PHE A 142 25.52 -11.06 -9.74
C PHE A 142 25.05 -9.84 -8.93
N GLU A 143 25.31 -9.80 -7.62
CA GLU A 143 25.07 -8.62 -6.79
C GLU A 143 25.92 -7.42 -7.24
N THR A 144 27.20 -7.64 -7.52
CA THR A 144 28.13 -6.64 -8.06
C THR A 144 27.66 -6.10 -9.41
N ALA A 145 27.15 -6.96 -10.29
CA ALA A 145 26.55 -6.57 -11.58
C ALA A 145 25.18 -5.87 -11.44
N GLY A 146 24.63 -5.77 -10.23
CA GLY A 146 23.29 -5.21 -9.97
C GLY A 146 22.15 -6.10 -10.49
N ILE A 147 22.38 -7.40 -10.65
CA ILE A 147 21.44 -8.37 -11.21
C ILE A 147 20.88 -9.26 -10.10
N LYS A 148 19.55 -9.26 -9.96
CA LYS A 148 18.88 -10.10 -8.97
C LYS A 148 18.61 -11.50 -9.49
N LEU A 149 19.32 -12.49 -8.94
CA LEU A 149 19.05 -13.91 -9.17
C LEU A 149 17.73 -14.35 -8.51
N THR A 150 16.91 -15.08 -9.26
CA THR A 150 15.70 -15.74 -8.75
C THR A 150 15.91 -17.23 -8.47
N ARG A 151 16.86 -17.87 -9.17
CA ARG A 151 17.19 -19.29 -9.02
C ARG A 151 18.64 -19.56 -9.41
N ILE A 152 19.25 -20.50 -8.71
CA ILE A 152 20.51 -21.15 -9.10
C ILE A 152 20.22 -22.65 -9.16
N ASP A 153 20.53 -23.28 -10.28
CA ASP A 153 20.46 -24.74 -10.45
C ASP A 153 21.73 -25.26 -11.11
N THR A 154 21.97 -26.55 -11.00
CA THR A 154 23.08 -27.24 -11.64
C THR A 154 22.70 -27.76 -13.02
N ALA A 155 23.68 -27.83 -13.93
CA ALA A 155 23.50 -28.36 -15.28
C ALA A 155 22.87 -29.75 -15.28
N LEU A 156 23.34 -30.66 -14.41
CA LEU A 156 22.81 -32.02 -14.31
C LEU A 156 21.38 -32.05 -13.77
N SER A 157 21.04 -31.26 -12.76
CA SER A 157 19.66 -31.21 -12.29
C SER A 157 18.71 -30.69 -13.36
N ALA A 158 19.09 -29.60 -14.03
CA ALA A 158 18.28 -28.95 -15.05
C ALA A 158 18.07 -29.84 -16.29
N LEU A 159 19.12 -30.52 -16.76
CA LEU A 159 18.99 -31.46 -17.89
C LEU A 159 18.07 -32.64 -17.51
N VAL A 160 18.16 -33.13 -16.26
CA VAL A 160 17.30 -34.20 -15.77
C VAL A 160 15.83 -33.78 -15.73
N ASP A 161 15.53 -32.53 -15.36
CA ASP A 161 14.17 -31.99 -15.41
C ASP A 161 13.67 -31.90 -16.85
N TYR A 162 14.46 -31.28 -17.74
CA TYR A 162 14.12 -31.10 -19.15
C TYR A 162 13.82 -32.43 -19.85
N PHE A 163 14.71 -33.42 -19.76
CA PHE A 163 14.49 -34.73 -20.39
C PHE A 163 13.32 -35.47 -19.75
N GLY A 164 13.12 -35.34 -18.44
CA GLY A 164 12.02 -35.98 -17.72
C GLY A 164 10.63 -35.40 -18.03
N GLN A 165 10.54 -34.26 -18.72
CA GLN A 165 9.27 -33.63 -19.11
C GLN A 165 9.07 -33.50 -20.63
N THR A 166 10.10 -33.73 -21.43
CA THR A 166 10.03 -33.59 -22.88
C THR A 166 9.53 -34.89 -23.51
N LEU A 167 8.39 -34.80 -24.22
CA LEU A 167 7.70 -35.97 -24.79
C LEU A 167 8.56 -36.75 -25.77
N ASP A 168 9.38 -36.05 -26.56
CA ASP A 168 10.25 -36.65 -27.58
C ASP A 168 11.19 -37.71 -26.99
N PHE A 169 11.62 -37.53 -25.75
CA PHE A 169 12.56 -38.43 -25.07
C PHE A 169 11.88 -39.47 -24.19
N GLN A 170 10.55 -39.45 -24.09
CA GLN A 170 9.82 -40.48 -23.35
C GLN A 170 10.02 -41.84 -24.01
N SER A 171 10.26 -42.85 -23.18
CA SER A 171 10.53 -44.22 -23.60
C SER A 171 11.82 -44.44 -24.40
N GLN A 172 12.61 -43.40 -24.68
CA GLN A 172 13.92 -43.56 -25.31
C GLN A 172 14.99 -44.01 -24.31
N THR A 173 15.99 -44.76 -24.78
CA THR A 173 17.19 -45.06 -24.01
C THR A 173 18.41 -44.45 -24.67
N PHE A 174 18.94 -43.41 -24.04
CA PHE A 174 19.95 -42.55 -24.64
C PHE A 174 20.94 -42.04 -23.61
N ALA A 175 22.11 -41.63 -24.09
CA ALA A 175 23.06 -40.84 -23.33
C ALA A 175 23.11 -39.42 -23.89
N ILE A 176 23.26 -38.44 -23.02
CA ILE A 176 23.54 -37.05 -23.40
C ILE A 176 24.97 -36.71 -23.00
N TYR A 177 25.72 -36.11 -23.91
CA TYR A 177 27.10 -35.65 -23.73
C TYR A 177 27.15 -34.15 -23.95
N VAL A 178 27.37 -33.40 -22.88
CA VAL A 178 27.43 -31.94 -22.87
C VAL A 178 28.89 -31.52 -22.76
N MET A 179 29.43 -30.97 -23.85
CA MET A 179 30.79 -30.44 -23.89
C MET A 179 30.79 -28.95 -23.55
N ASP A 180 31.66 -28.56 -22.62
CA ASP A 180 31.96 -27.16 -22.31
C ASP A 180 33.47 -26.96 -22.13
N GLY A 181 34.12 -26.31 -23.11
CA GLY A 181 35.57 -26.27 -23.21
C GLY A 181 36.14 -27.69 -23.27
N ASN A 182 36.90 -28.08 -22.24
CA ASN A 182 37.44 -29.43 -22.09
C ASN A 182 36.67 -30.26 -21.04
N ASN A 183 35.59 -29.74 -20.46
CA ASN A 183 34.78 -30.45 -19.49
C ASN A 183 33.62 -31.15 -20.20
N LEU A 184 33.47 -32.44 -19.92
CA LEU A 184 32.42 -33.27 -20.46
C LEU A 184 31.51 -33.72 -19.31
N LEU A 185 30.27 -33.25 -19.30
CA LEU A 185 29.20 -33.82 -18.48
C LEU A 185 28.45 -34.84 -19.33
N TYR A 186 28.23 -36.04 -18.81
CA TYR A 186 27.40 -37.02 -19.51
C TYR A 186 26.45 -37.75 -18.58
N ALA A 187 25.26 -38.03 -19.07
CA ALA A 187 24.19 -38.69 -18.32
C ALA A 187 23.48 -39.75 -19.17
N LEU A 188 23.05 -40.83 -18.54
CA LEU A 188 22.31 -41.94 -19.12
C LEU A 188 20.85 -41.88 -18.68
N PHE A 189 19.97 -42.05 -19.66
CA PHE A 189 18.53 -42.16 -19.50
C PHE A 189 18.08 -43.52 -20.04
N GLU A 190 17.42 -44.32 -19.20
CA GLU A 190 16.81 -45.60 -19.58
C GLU A 190 15.30 -45.45 -19.61
N ASN A 191 14.66 -45.72 -20.75
CA ASN A 191 13.21 -45.58 -20.93
C ASN A 191 12.69 -44.20 -20.49
N GLY A 192 13.40 -43.13 -20.85
CA GLY A 192 13.11 -41.74 -20.49
C GLY A 192 13.41 -41.39 -19.02
N ARG A 193 14.05 -42.27 -18.24
CA ARG A 193 14.35 -42.04 -16.81
C ARG A 193 15.85 -41.92 -16.57
N TYR A 194 16.25 -40.90 -15.83
CA TYR A 194 17.64 -40.70 -15.41
C TYR A 194 18.12 -41.89 -14.55
N THR A 195 19.30 -42.43 -14.88
CA THR A 195 19.90 -43.56 -14.14
C THR A 195 21.32 -43.27 -13.65
N PHE A 196 22.15 -42.66 -14.48
CA PHE A 196 23.57 -42.46 -14.19
C PHE A 196 24.08 -41.15 -14.78
N SER A 197 25.08 -40.55 -14.14
CA SER A 197 25.87 -39.47 -14.74
C SER A 197 27.30 -39.52 -14.25
N SER A 198 28.17 -38.83 -14.98
CA SER A 198 29.54 -38.59 -14.58
C SER A 198 30.08 -37.36 -15.31
N GLN A 199 31.21 -36.87 -14.84
CA GLN A 199 31.97 -35.80 -15.48
C GLN A 199 33.38 -36.29 -15.80
N ALA A 200 33.93 -35.82 -16.90
CA ALA A 200 35.29 -36.08 -17.30
C ALA A 200 35.93 -34.81 -17.87
N ARG A 201 37.25 -34.69 -17.74
CA ARG A 201 38.02 -33.70 -18.49
C ARG A 201 38.62 -34.37 -19.71
N MET A 202 38.38 -33.80 -20.88
CA MET A 202 38.99 -34.20 -22.14
C MET A 202 40.43 -33.71 -22.17
N MET A 203 41.36 -34.61 -22.49
CA MET A 203 42.79 -34.30 -22.51
C MET A 203 43.27 -33.95 -23.90
N ALA A 204 42.69 -34.57 -24.92
CA ALA A 204 43.04 -34.31 -26.30
C ALA A 204 42.40 -33.00 -26.80
N ASP A 205 43.14 -32.29 -27.66
CA ASP A 205 42.68 -31.06 -28.28
C ASP A 205 41.51 -31.33 -29.24
N ARG A 206 40.52 -30.45 -29.21
CA ARG A 206 39.31 -30.55 -30.04
C ARG A 206 39.63 -30.61 -31.53
N GLY A 207 38.77 -31.31 -32.27
CA GLY A 207 38.93 -31.52 -33.72
C GLY A 207 40.06 -32.49 -34.12
N THR A 208 40.84 -33.04 -33.17
CA THR A 208 41.87 -34.03 -33.47
C THR A 208 41.31 -35.46 -33.50
N GLU A 209 42.05 -36.38 -34.13
CA GLU A 209 41.74 -37.81 -34.08
C GLU A 209 41.82 -38.35 -32.64
N ALA A 210 42.80 -37.88 -31.86
CA ALA A 210 42.95 -38.26 -30.44
C ALA A 210 41.71 -37.88 -29.62
N PHE A 211 41.14 -36.70 -29.85
CA PHE A 211 39.88 -36.28 -29.21
C PHE A 211 38.71 -37.18 -29.60
N THR A 212 38.62 -37.54 -30.88
CA THR A 212 37.58 -38.45 -31.38
C THR A 212 37.69 -39.83 -30.71
N ALA A 213 38.91 -40.38 -30.61
CA ALA A 213 39.19 -41.64 -29.95
C ALA A 213 38.88 -41.59 -28.44
N GLU A 214 39.23 -40.49 -27.76
CA GLU A 214 38.91 -40.28 -26.35
C GLU A 214 37.39 -40.26 -26.10
N MET A 215 36.64 -39.50 -26.92
CA MET A 215 35.17 -39.46 -26.87
C MET A 215 34.55 -40.84 -27.14
N ALA A 216 35.02 -41.55 -28.17
CA ALA A 216 34.56 -42.91 -28.47
C ALA A 216 34.85 -43.88 -27.31
N GLY A 217 35.96 -43.72 -26.60
CA GLY A 217 36.28 -44.47 -25.39
C GLY A 217 35.27 -44.22 -24.25
N LYS A 218 34.80 -42.98 -24.08
CA LYS A 218 33.74 -42.65 -23.10
C LYS A 218 32.41 -43.31 -23.48
N ILE A 219 32.05 -43.29 -24.75
CA ILE A 219 30.83 -43.95 -25.25
C ILE A 219 30.90 -45.45 -25.03
N SER A 220 32.00 -46.09 -25.44
CA SER A 220 32.20 -47.53 -25.24
C SER A 220 32.12 -47.92 -23.76
N SER A 221 32.72 -47.13 -22.88
CA SER A 221 32.64 -47.35 -21.43
C SER A 221 31.21 -47.28 -20.91
N LEU A 222 30.41 -46.32 -21.37
CA LEU A 222 29.01 -46.19 -20.97
C LEU A 222 28.13 -47.32 -21.55
N VAL A 223 28.39 -47.76 -22.78
CA VAL A 223 27.74 -48.93 -23.38
C VAL A 223 28.01 -50.19 -22.55
N GLN A 224 29.29 -50.42 -22.19
CA GLN A 224 29.68 -51.56 -21.35
C GLN A 224 29.04 -51.48 -19.97
N PHE A 225 28.98 -50.27 -19.38
CA PHE A 225 28.28 -50.04 -18.12
C PHE A 225 26.79 -50.42 -18.22
N ASN A 226 26.04 -49.89 -19.20
CA ASN A 226 24.62 -50.21 -19.39
C ASN A 226 24.39 -51.72 -19.61
N LYS A 227 25.24 -52.38 -20.42
CA LYS A 227 25.21 -53.84 -20.61
C LYS A 227 25.48 -54.60 -19.30
N SER A 228 26.45 -54.17 -18.50
CA SER A 228 26.80 -54.81 -17.22
C SER A 228 25.70 -54.74 -16.16
N GLN A 229 24.87 -53.69 -16.22
CA GLN A 229 23.72 -53.51 -15.34
C GLN A 229 22.56 -54.48 -15.67
N LYS A 230 22.67 -55.27 -16.74
CA LYS A 230 21.62 -56.18 -17.23
C LYS A 230 20.27 -55.48 -17.39
N SER A 231 20.29 -54.21 -17.79
CA SER A 231 19.08 -53.45 -18.05
C SER A 231 18.34 -54.06 -19.26
N GLN A 232 17.01 -54.08 -19.21
CA GLN A 232 16.17 -54.46 -20.35
C GLN A 232 16.13 -53.36 -21.43
N TYR A 233 16.74 -52.21 -21.15
CA TYR A 233 16.78 -51.03 -22.00
C TYR A 233 18.22 -50.81 -22.47
N PRO A 234 18.60 -51.34 -23.65
CA PRO A 234 19.94 -51.11 -24.20
C PRO A 234 20.13 -49.65 -24.59
N LEU A 235 21.36 -49.15 -24.45
CA LEU A 235 21.74 -47.84 -24.98
C LEU A 235 21.71 -47.85 -26.51
N GLU A 236 20.81 -47.06 -27.12
CA GLU A 236 20.60 -47.01 -28.57
C GLU A 236 21.12 -45.71 -29.20
N ARG A 237 21.16 -44.61 -28.42
CA ARG A 237 21.49 -43.27 -28.93
C ARG A 237 22.42 -42.51 -28.00
N ALA A 238 23.32 -41.73 -28.58
CA ALA A 238 24.16 -40.77 -27.89
C ALA A 238 23.93 -39.39 -28.52
N TYR A 239 23.33 -38.49 -27.76
CA TYR A 239 23.13 -37.10 -28.14
C TYR A 239 24.29 -36.24 -27.64
N PHE A 240 24.67 -35.22 -28.41
CA PHE A 240 25.76 -34.34 -28.09
C PHE A 240 25.37 -32.86 -28.19
N THR A 241 25.97 -32.04 -27.32
CA THR A 241 25.88 -30.57 -27.34
C THR A 241 27.27 -29.96 -27.11
N GLY A 242 27.49 -28.74 -27.59
CA GLY A 242 28.79 -28.06 -27.49
C GLY A 242 29.89 -28.63 -28.41
N VAL A 243 29.52 -29.53 -29.32
CA VAL A 243 30.39 -30.13 -30.33
C VAL A 243 30.02 -29.67 -31.74
N THR A 244 30.98 -29.65 -32.64
CA THR A 244 30.76 -29.23 -34.03
C THR A 244 30.18 -30.38 -34.88
N PRO A 245 29.46 -30.07 -35.98
CA PRO A 245 29.02 -31.09 -36.92
C PRO A 245 30.17 -31.93 -37.50
N GLY A 246 31.36 -31.34 -37.65
CA GLY A 246 32.56 -32.03 -38.09
C GLY A 246 33.06 -33.07 -37.08
N GLU A 247 33.10 -32.71 -35.79
CA GLU A 247 33.46 -33.65 -34.71
C GLU A 247 32.47 -34.81 -34.63
N ILE A 248 31.16 -34.57 -34.78
CA ILE A 248 30.15 -35.62 -34.82
C ILE A 248 30.32 -36.54 -36.02
N LYS A 249 30.64 -35.99 -37.20
CA LYS A 249 30.90 -36.81 -38.38
C LYS A 249 32.09 -37.75 -38.18
N SER A 250 33.18 -37.25 -37.59
CA SER A 250 34.34 -38.06 -37.25
C SER A 250 34.00 -39.13 -36.22
N LEU A 251 33.23 -38.78 -35.19
CA LEU A 251 32.79 -39.69 -34.15
C LEU A 251 31.89 -40.81 -34.71
N LYS A 252 30.93 -40.48 -35.57
CA LYS A 252 30.07 -41.46 -36.26
C LYS A 252 30.90 -42.48 -37.04
N ALA A 253 32.01 -42.08 -37.65
CA ALA A 253 32.91 -43.00 -38.35
C ALA A 253 33.69 -43.91 -37.37
N TYR A 254 34.04 -43.39 -36.20
CA TYR A 254 34.78 -44.13 -35.16
C TYR A 254 33.90 -45.11 -34.38
N THR A 255 32.60 -44.84 -34.28
CA THR A 255 31.64 -45.64 -33.51
C THR A 255 30.73 -46.51 -34.38
N GLN A 256 31.05 -46.75 -35.66
CA GLN A 256 30.17 -47.52 -36.56
C GLN A 256 29.84 -48.93 -36.06
N ASP A 257 30.80 -49.57 -35.39
CA ASP A 257 30.64 -50.91 -34.84
C ASP A 257 29.95 -50.92 -33.46
N MET A 258 29.74 -49.73 -32.86
CA MET A 258 28.95 -49.58 -31.66
C MET A 258 27.50 -49.45 -32.11
N GLU A 259 26.60 -50.30 -31.62
CA GLU A 259 25.15 -50.27 -31.91
C GLU A 259 24.45 -49.02 -31.32
N VAL A 260 25.14 -47.88 -31.29
CA VAL A 260 24.72 -46.59 -30.72
C VAL A 260 24.81 -45.51 -31.79
N LEU A 261 23.69 -44.88 -32.09
CA LEU A 261 23.63 -43.76 -33.02
C LEU A 261 24.10 -42.48 -32.33
N CYS A 262 25.20 -41.89 -32.82
CA CYS A 262 25.76 -40.66 -32.29
C CYS A 262 25.23 -39.45 -33.07
N GLU A 263 24.49 -38.53 -32.46
CA GLU A 263 23.85 -37.40 -33.17
C GLU A 263 23.93 -36.11 -32.36
N LEU A 264 23.88 -34.95 -33.02
CA LEU A 264 23.63 -33.69 -32.32
C LEU A 264 22.25 -33.75 -31.66
N LEU A 265 22.10 -33.11 -30.50
CA LEU A 265 20.82 -33.04 -29.81
C LEU A 265 19.79 -32.33 -30.70
N PRO A 266 18.69 -33.00 -31.11
CA PRO A 266 17.69 -32.36 -31.96
C PRO A 266 16.91 -31.31 -31.17
N THR A 267 16.50 -30.23 -31.84
CA THR A 267 15.49 -29.32 -31.30
C THR A 267 14.16 -30.05 -31.17
N THR A 268 13.53 -29.93 -30.01
CA THR A 268 12.28 -30.61 -29.66
C THR A 268 11.06 -29.74 -29.89
N ASP A 269 9.90 -30.36 -30.05
CA ASP A 269 8.63 -29.67 -30.38
C ASP A 269 8.19 -28.68 -29.29
N ASN A 270 8.68 -28.87 -28.07
CA ASN A 270 8.39 -28.00 -26.95
C ASN A 270 9.27 -26.75 -26.87
N ILE A 271 10.11 -26.50 -27.88
CA ILE A 271 10.92 -25.28 -28.01
C ILE A 271 10.55 -24.59 -29.31
N VAL A 272 10.04 -23.36 -29.19
CA VAL A 272 9.55 -22.58 -30.32
C VAL A 272 10.28 -21.25 -30.38
N GLY A 273 10.98 -20.97 -31.47
CA GLY A 273 11.54 -19.64 -31.72
C GLY A 273 10.46 -18.64 -32.13
N LYS A 274 10.53 -17.39 -31.65
CA LYS A 274 9.74 -16.30 -32.24
C LYS A 274 10.20 -16.04 -33.69
N HIS A 275 9.25 -15.67 -34.55
CA HIS A 275 9.47 -15.37 -35.97
C HIS A 275 10.52 -14.29 -36.29
N ALA A 276 11.01 -13.55 -35.28
CA ALA A 276 12.02 -12.50 -35.42
C ALA A 276 13.44 -12.94 -35.04
N LEU A 277 13.67 -14.24 -34.76
CA LEU A 277 15.02 -14.78 -34.66
C LEU A 277 15.63 -14.80 -36.07
N ASP A 278 16.62 -13.94 -36.31
CA ASP A 278 17.33 -13.82 -37.60
C ASP A 278 18.09 -15.12 -37.98
N ASP A 279 18.32 -16.01 -37.01
CA ASP A 279 18.91 -17.33 -37.19
C ASP A 279 18.04 -18.43 -36.54
N HIS A 280 17.97 -19.60 -37.17
CA HIS A 280 17.36 -20.78 -36.58
C HIS A 280 18.07 -21.13 -35.26
N PHE A 281 17.41 -20.91 -34.13
CA PHE A 281 17.91 -21.39 -32.84
C PHE A 281 17.93 -22.92 -32.84
N PHE A 282 19.11 -23.51 -32.67
CA PHE A 282 19.28 -24.94 -32.47
C PHE A 282 19.55 -25.24 -30.99
N LEU A 283 18.89 -26.28 -30.48
CA LEU A 283 18.97 -26.63 -29.07
C LEU A 283 20.39 -27.00 -28.62
N ASP A 284 21.19 -27.63 -29.48
CA ASP A 284 22.56 -28.04 -29.17
C ASP A 284 23.52 -26.88 -28.94
N ASP A 285 23.27 -25.72 -29.54
CA ASP A 285 24.06 -24.50 -29.35
C ASP A 285 23.78 -23.78 -28.02
N GLY A 286 22.51 -23.81 -27.58
CA GLY A 286 22.02 -23.11 -26.39
C GLY A 286 21.46 -24.03 -25.30
N PHE A 287 21.92 -25.28 -25.25
CA PHE A 287 21.27 -26.33 -24.44
C PHE A 287 21.15 -25.98 -22.96
N LEU A 288 22.26 -25.57 -22.32
CA LEU A 288 22.32 -25.32 -20.88
C LEU A 288 21.42 -24.16 -20.41
N PRO A 289 21.44 -22.97 -21.03
CA PRO A 289 20.47 -21.95 -20.67
C PRO A 289 19.03 -22.36 -21.04
N THR A 290 18.83 -23.19 -22.07
CA THR A 290 17.50 -23.70 -22.45
C THR A 290 16.89 -24.58 -21.36
N VAL A 291 17.62 -25.60 -20.88
CA VAL A 291 17.11 -26.52 -19.86
C VAL A 291 16.75 -25.82 -18.56
N GLY A 292 17.45 -24.73 -18.22
CA GLY A 292 17.11 -23.89 -17.07
C GLY A 292 15.70 -23.30 -17.11
N SER A 293 15.12 -23.15 -18.31
CA SER A 293 13.78 -22.60 -18.49
C SER A 293 12.65 -23.62 -18.24
N PHE A 294 12.96 -24.90 -18.09
CA PHE A 294 12.00 -25.99 -17.91
C PHE A 294 11.84 -26.35 -16.42
N GLU A 295 11.36 -25.39 -15.63
CA GLU A 295 11.23 -25.53 -14.17
C GLU A 295 9.99 -26.36 -13.76
N LYS A 296 10.19 -27.31 -12.83
CA LYS A 296 9.11 -27.96 -12.06
C LYS A 296 8.92 -27.27 -10.71
N LYS A 297 7.71 -27.40 -10.14
CA LYS A 297 7.37 -26.81 -8.84
C LYS A 297 8.31 -27.27 -7.70
N ASP A 298 8.79 -28.49 -7.77
CA ASP A 298 9.72 -29.14 -6.84
C ASP A 298 11.14 -29.25 -7.40
N ALA A 299 11.47 -28.50 -8.45
CA ALA A 299 12.82 -28.48 -8.99
C ALA A 299 13.83 -27.96 -7.95
N ILE A 300 15.08 -28.39 -8.14
CA ILE A 300 16.21 -27.94 -7.33
C ILE A 300 16.38 -26.44 -7.51
N ASN A 301 16.61 -25.76 -6.39
CA ASN A 301 16.94 -24.35 -6.33
C ASN A 301 17.93 -24.10 -5.19
N LEU A 302 19.21 -24.11 -5.53
CA LEU A 302 20.30 -23.91 -4.58
C LEU A 302 20.28 -22.52 -3.94
N LEU A 303 19.71 -21.51 -4.61
CA LEU A 303 19.51 -20.19 -4.02
C LEU A 303 18.46 -20.22 -2.90
N ARG A 304 17.39 -21.02 -3.06
CA ARG A 304 16.38 -21.25 -2.02
C ARG A 304 16.98 -22.05 -0.87
N ALA A 305 17.72 -23.11 -1.17
CA ALA A 305 18.40 -23.93 -0.17
C ALA A 305 19.40 -23.10 0.66
N TYR A 306 20.23 -22.29 0.01
CA TYR A 306 21.17 -21.37 0.66
C TYR A 306 20.46 -20.42 1.63
N LYS A 307 19.37 -19.76 1.19
CA LYS A 307 18.60 -18.84 2.04
C LYS A 307 18.00 -19.55 3.27
N LYS A 308 17.55 -20.80 3.11
CA LYS A 308 17.01 -21.62 4.20
C LYS A 308 18.11 -22.01 5.19
N ALA A 309 19.27 -22.45 4.70
CA ALA A 309 20.43 -22.82 5.52
C ALA A 309 20.98 -21.64 6.32
N MET A 310 21.03 -20.44 5.73
CA MET A 310 21.52 -19.22 6.40
C MET A 310 20.50 -18.59 7.36
N ASN A 311 19.21 -18.93 7.25
CA ASN A 311 18.17 -18.42 8.15
C ASN A 311 17.23 -19.55 8.62
N PRO A 312 17.72 -20.53 9.40
CA PRO A 312 16.92 -21.68 9.82
C PRO A 312 15.68 -21.27 10.63
N HIS A 313 15.71 -20.09 11.27
CA HIS A 313 14.66 -19.58 12.16
C HIS A 313 13.69 -18.56 11.51
N LYS A 314 13.74 -18.32 10.19
CA LYS A 314 12.83 -17.36 9.52
C LYS A 314 11.45 -17.93 9.17
N GLY A 315 11.23 -19.22 9.38
CA GLY A 315 9.89 -19.81 9.37
C GLY A 315 9.29 -19.69 10.77
N ILE A 316 8.17 -18.98 10.92
CA ILE A 316 7.30 -19.24 12.08
C ILE A 316 6.70 -20.62 11.80
N ASP A 317 7.28 -21.66 12.39
CA ASP A 317 6.69 -23.00 12.35
C ASP A 317 5.46 -22.98 13.27
N ILE A 318 4.32 -22.56 12.72
CA ILE A 318 3.04 -22.55 13.42
C ILE A 318 2.53 -24.00 13.44
N HIS A 319 3.15 -24.84 14.26
CA HIS A 319 2.72 -26.22 14.49
C HIS A 319 1.27 -26.30 14.98
N ASN A 320 0.79 -25.25 15.65
CA ASN A 320 -0.54 -25.19 16.20
C ASN A 320 -1.45 -24.26 15.38
N LYS A 321 -2.34 -24.85 14.56
CA LYS A 321 -3.30 -24.11 13.73
C LYS A 321 -4.19 -23.13 14.52
N ALA A 322 -4.28 -23.28 15.84
CA ALA A 322 -4.95 -22.34 16.75
C ALA A 322 -4.27 -20.97 16.89
N VAL A 323 -3.01 -20.81 16.45
CA VAL A 323 -2.25 -19.55 16.51
C VAL A 323 -2.42 -18.72 15.23
N ILE A 324 -2.98 -19.30 14.16
CA ILE A 324 -3.24 -18.59 12.90
C ILE A 324 -4.29 -17.48 13.06
N PRO A 325 -5.45 -17.68 13.73
CA PRO A 325 -6.43 -16.62 13.93
C PRO A 325 -5.89 -15.38 14.66
N PRO A 326 -5.15 -15.48 15.79
CA PRO A 326 -4.58 -14.29 16.43
C PRO A 326 -3.48 -13.60 15.60
N LEU A 327 -2.71 -14.33 14.77
CA LEU A 327 -1.72 -13.72 13.87
C LEU A 327 -2.37 -12.95 12.71
N VAL A 328 -3.48 -13.46 12.15
CA VAL A 328 -4.25 -12.73 11.14
C VAL A 328 -4.86 -11.45 11.73
N LEU A 329 -5.41 -11.53 12.96
CA LEU A 329 -5.88 -10.37 13.71
C LEU A 329 -4.76 -9.35 13.93
N LEU A 330 -3.58 -9.80 14.38
CA LEU A 330 -2.40 -8.95 14.57
C LEU A 330 -1.98 -8.27 13.24
N GLY A 331 -1.99 -9.01 12.12
CA GLY A 331 -1.72 -8.45 10.80
C GLY A 331 -2.70 -7.36 10.39
N ILE A 332 -4.00 -7.55 10.65
CA ILE A 332 -5.04 -6.53 10.40
C ILE A 332 -4.80 -5.30 11.28
N PHE A 333 -4.45 -5.49 12.56
CA PHE A 333 -4.09 -4.38 13.46
C PHE A 333 -2.86 -3.61 12.98
N VAL A 334 -1.83 -4.30 12.48
CA VAL A 334 -0.61 -3.65 11.95
C VAL A 334 -0.93 -2.81 10.70
N VAL A 335 -1.76 -3.32 9.78
CA VAL A 335 -2.21 -2.55 8.60
C VAL A 335 -3.00 -1.32 9.02
N GLY A 336 -3.92 -1.45 9.97
CA GLY A 336 -4.67 -0.32 10.54
C GLY A 336 -3.76 0.71 11.21
N PHE A 337 -2.77 0.25 11.97
CA PHE A 337 -1.81 1.11 12.67
C PHE A 337 -0.91 1.88 11.69
N ILE A 338 -0.43 1.23 10.62
CA ILE A 338 0.32 1.89 9.54
C ILE A 338 -0.55 2.95 8.85
N GLY A 339 -1.82 2.65 8.57
CA GLY A 339 -2.76 3.62 8.01
C GLY A 339 -2.97 4.83 8.92
N PHE A 340 -3.17 4.60 10.21
CA PHE A 340 -3.32 5.66 11.21
C PHE A 340 -2.05 6.50 11.36
N PHE A 341 -0.88 5.87 11.29
CA PHE A 341 0.42 6.53 11.35
C PHE A 341 0.66 7.43 10.12
N ILE A 342 0.36 6.95 8.91
CA ILE A 342 0.43 7.74 7.67
C ILE A 342 -0.55 8.92 7.75
N MET A 343 -1.78 8.70 8.22
CA MET A 343 -2.78 9.76 8.37
C MET A 343 -2.35 10.82 9.40
N GLY A 344 -1.73 10.40 10.51
CA GLY A 344 -1.13 11.29 11.50
C GLY A 344 0.02 12.13 10.92
N MET A 345 0.85 11.52 10.06
CA MET A 345 1.95 12.22 9.38
C MET A 345 1.43 13.26 8.38
N VAL A 346 0.34 12.96 7.64
CA VAL A 346 -0.33 13.92 6.77
C VAL A 346 -0.95 15.06 7.57
N MET A 347 -1.60 14.75 8.70
CA MET A 347 -2.23 15.76 9.55
C MET A 347 -1.19 16.70 10.19
N GLN A 348 -0.03 16.19 10.59
CA GLN A 348 1.09 17.02 11.04
C GLN A 348 1.63 17.94 9.94
N LYS A 349 1.67 17.48 8.69
CA LYS A 349 2.07 18.32 7.56
C LYS A 349 1.06 19.45 7.33
N GLN A 350 -0.25 19.15 7.37
CA GLN A 350 -1.29 20.16 7.26
C GLN A 350 -1.27 21.18 8.40
N ILE A 351 -1.01 20.73 9.64
CA ILE A 351 -0.84 21.62 10.79
C ILE A 351 0.39 22.52 10.57
N LYS A 352 1.51 21.98 10.09
CA LYS A 352 2.72 22.75 9.82
C LYS A 352 2.52 23.79 8.72
N ASP A 353 1.83 23.42 7.65
CA ASP A 353 1.51 24.34 6.54
C ASP A 353 0.53 25.43 7.01
N LEU A 354 -0.42 25.09 7.90
CA LEU A 354 -1.35 26.04 8.50
C LEU A 354 -0.67 26.97 9.51
N ASP A 355 0.22 26.46 10.35
CA ASP A 355 1.05 27.26 11.27
C ASP A 355 1.97 28.21 10.49
N GLN A 356 2.52 27.76 9.36
CA GLN A 356 3.32 28.61 8.49
C GLN A 356 2.45 29.69 7.84
N TYR A 357 1.21 29.39 7.45
CA TYR A 357 0.26 30.38 6.92
C TYR A 357 -0.21 31.39 7.98
N ILE A 358 -0.48 30.94 9.22
CA ILE A 358 -0.93 31.79 10.33
C ILE A 358 0.21 32.69 10.82
N ASN A 359 1.45 32.21 10.85
CA ASN A 359 2.61 32.97 11.34
C ASN A 359 3.35 33.75 10.24
N ASP A 360 2.88 33.70 8.99
CA ASP A 360 3.37 34.57 7.92
C ASP A 360 2.99 36.02 8.22
N GLU A 361 3.99 36.90 8.28
CA GLU A 361 3.89 38.31 8.66
C GLU A 361 2.88 39.08 7.78
N SER A 362 2.71 38.66 6.52
CA SER A 362 1.71 39.19 5.60
C SER A 362 0.27 38.83 6.03
N ASN A 363 0.03 37.58 6.43
CA ASN A 363 -1.32 37.10 6.76
C ASN A 363 -1.79 37.57 8.14
N VAL A 364 -0.88 37.69 9.11
CA VAL A 364 -1.17 38.30 10.41
C VAL A 364 -1.66 39.73 10.24
N SER A 365 -1.05 40.50 9.32
CA SER A 365 -1.45 41.88 9.04
C SER A 365 -2.85 41.97 8.41
N MET A 366 -3.18 41.03 7.51
CA MET A 366 -4.52 40.97 6.89
C MET A 366 -5.59 40.54 7.88
N TYR A 367 -5.29 39.60 8.79
CA TYR A 367 -6.21 39.20 9.85
C TYR A 367 -6.48 40.33 10.84
N ALA A 368 -5.43 41.05 11.28
CA ALA A 368 -5.58 42.22 12.15
C ALA A 368 -6.44 43.31 11.50
N LYS A 369 -6.27 43.53 10.19
CA LYS A 369 -7.09 44.48 9.42
C LYS A 369 -8.54 44.03 9.25
N ALA A 370 -8.78 42.73 9.07
CA ALA A 370 -10.13 42.17 9.04
C ALA A 370 -10.83 42.31 10.41
N GLN A 371 -10.10 42.05 11.51
CA GLN A 371 -10.61 42.20 12.86
C GLN A 371 -10.95 43.65 13.21
N SER A 372 -10.15 44.63 12.75
CA SER A 372 -10.48 46.04 12.93
C SER A 372 -11.74 46.43 12.17
N VAL A 373 -11.92 45.92 10.94
CA VAL A 373 -13.12 46.18 10.13
C VAL A 373 -14.36 45.53 10.75
N ASP A 374 -14.25 44.31 11.29
CA ASP A 374 -15.37 43.62 11.97
C ASP A 374 -15.79 44.34 13.26
N THR A 375 -14.80 44.85 14.01
CA THR A 375 -15.06 45.66 15.20
C THR A 375 -15.76 46.98 14.83
N GLU A 376 -15.32 47.63 13.77
CA GLU A 376 -15.94 48.86 13.24
C GLU A 376 -17.37 48.60 12.75
N LEU A 377 -17.59 47.48 12.04
CA LEU A 377 -18.92 47.06 11.60
C LEU A 377 -19.87 46.81 12.78
N GLY A 378 -19.37 46.17 13.85
CA GLY A 378 -20.13 45.95 15.08
C GLY A 378 -20.52 47.24 15.79
N THR A 379 -19.63 48.24 15.83
CA THR A 379 -19.95 49.56 16.38
C THR A 379 -21.01 50.29 15.56
N VAL A 380 -20.91 50.26 14.24
CA VAL A 380 -21.90 50.90 13.35
C VAL A 380 -23.27 50.22 13.46
N GLN A 381 -23.31 48.88 13.58
CA GLN A 381 -24.57 48.16 13.80
C GLN A 381 -25.22 48.49 15.15
N ALA A 382 -24.42 48.65 16.20
CA ALA A 382 -24.92 49.05 17.51
C ALA A 382 -25.50 50.48 17.49
N GLU A 383 -24.85 51.42 16.79
CA GLU A 383 -25.35 52.78 16.60
C GLU A 383 -26.64 52.81 15.76
N ALA A 384 -26.71 52.02 14.67
CA ALA A 384 -27.91 51.90 13.85
C ALA A 384 -29.11 51.38 14.66
N LYS A 385 -28.88 50.38 15.52
CA LYS A 385 -29.91 49.86 16.42
C LYS A 385 -30.38 50.89 17.44
N ALA A 386 -29.47 51.67 18.03
CA ALA A 386 -29.83 52.73 18.95
C ALA A 386 -30.67 53.83 18.28
N TYR A 387 -30.40 54.12 17.00
CA TYR A 387 -31.19 55.04 16.20
C TYR A 387 -32.61 54.53 15.95
N ASP A 388 -32.75 53.26 15.57
CA ASP A 388 -34.06 52.60 15.39
C ASP A 388 -34.88 52.58 16.70
N ASP A 389 -34.23 52.26 17.83
CA ASP A 389 -34.89 52.26 19.15
C ASP A 389 -35.35 53.68 19.55
N THR A 390 -34.59 54.72 19.17
CA THR A 390 -34.98 56.12 19.43
C THR A 390 -36.19 56.54 18.58
N GLN A 391 -36.24 56.13 17.31
CA GLN A 391 -37.40 56.37 16.45
C GLN A 391 -38.67 55.67 16.96
N ALA A 392 -38.54 54.43 17.43
CA ALA A 392 -39.67 53.71 18.01
C ALA A 392 -40.22 54.39 19.29
N ALA A 393 -39.35 55.01 20.08
CA ALA A 393 -39.75 55.77 21.26
C ALA A 393 -40.51 57.06 20.92
N GLU A 394 -40.11 57.80 19.87
CA GLU A 394 -40.82 59.01 19.42
C GLU A 394 -42.25 58.71 18.92
N GLY A 395 -42.46 57.58 18.24
CA GLY A 395 -43.80 57.17 17.76
C GLY A 395 -44.79 56.71 18.84
N SER A 396 -44.34 56.57 20.09
CA SER A 396 -45.15 56.01 21.21
C SER A 396 -45.89 57.05 22.06
N TYR A 397 -45.70 58.34 21.80
CA TYR A 397 -46.35 59.41 22.57
C TYR A 397 -47.77 59.72 22.05
N PRO A 398 -48.81 59.76 22.91
CA PRO A 398 -50.17 60.07 22.49
C PRO A 398 -50.32 61.53 22.06
N ALA A 399 -50.83 61.76 20.83
CA ALA A 399 -51.17 63.09 20.33
C ALA A 399 -52.41 63.67 21.03
N PHE A 400 -52.37 64.93 21.42
CA PHE A 400 -53.37 65.57 22.29
C PHE A 400 -54.03 66.81 21.65
N ASP A 401 -55.34 66.96 21.87
CA ASP A 401 -56.15 68.14 21.50
C ASP A 401 -56.45 68.96 22.77
N GLY A 402 -55.63 70.00 23.00
CA GLY A 402 -55.65 70.82 24.21
C GLY A 402 -56.94 71.57 24.47
N ASP A 403 -57.64 71.95 23.41
CA ASP A 403 -58.84 72.77 23.53
C ASP A 403 -60.02 71.97 24.11
N LYS A 404 -60.11 70.66 23.80
CA LYS A 404 -61.17 69.79 24.33
C LYS A 404 -61.01 69.50 25.81
N LEU A 405 -59.78 69.29 26.28
CA LEU A 405 -59.52 69.05 27.70
C LEU A 405 -59.83 70.30 28.53
N TYR A 406 -59.43 71.47 28.03
CA TYR A 406 -59.75 72.74 28.70
C TYR A 406 -61.26 72.98 28.79
N GLN A 407 -62.02 72.72 27.72
CA GLN A 407 -63.48 72.91 27.76
C GLN A 407 -64.15 71.99 28.79
N VAL A 408 -63.74 70.72 28.87
CA VAL A 408 -64.37 69.77 29.79
C VAL A 408 -64.00 70.04 31.25
N LEU A 409 -62.75 70.38 31.56
CA LEU A 409 -62.28 70.65 32.93
C LEU A 409 -62.82 71.95 33.56
N TYR A 410 -63.35 72.87 32.75
CA TYR A 410 -63.81 74.19 33.23
C TYR A 410 -65.30 74.44 32.95
N SER A 411 -66.06 73.41 32.58
CA SER A 411 -67.49 73.50 32.26
C SER A 411 -68.44 73.32 33.46
N GLY A 412 -67.92 73.07 34.66
CA GLY A 412 -68.71 72.80 35.86
C GLY A 412 -69.22 74.07 36.55
N ASP A 413 -70.54 74.27 36.56
CA ASP A 413 -71.17 75.36 37.30
C ASP A 413 -71.00 75.16 38.83
N GLY A 414 -70.46 76.17 39.51
CA GLY A 414 -70.14 76.11 40.94
C GLY A 414 -68.88 75.30 41.31
N ILE A 415 -68.02 74.95 40.35
CA ILE A 415 -66.74 74.24 40.58
C ILE A 415 -65.56 75.20 40.46
N THR A 416 -64.65 75.17 41.42
CA THR A 416 -63.37 75.91 41.37
C THR A 416 -62.21 74.94 41.32
N THR A 417 -61.45 74.96 40.23
CA THR A 417 -60.26 74.11 40.04
C THR A 417 -59.13 74.57 40.97
N THR A 418 -58.53 73.64 41.71
CA THR A 418 -57.35 73.90 42.57
C THR A 418 -56.07 73.44 41.88
N THR A 419 -56.02 72.16 41.47
CA THR A 419 -54.82 71.60 40.83
C THR A 419 -55.21 70.71 39.66
N VAL A 420 -54.48 70.85 38.56
CA VAL A 420 -54.51 69.92 37.42
C VAL A 420 -53.07 69.54 37.09
N SER A 421 -52.76 68.24 37.06
CA SER A 421 -51.44 67.75 36.66
C SER A 421 -51.58 66.55 35.73
N LEU A 422 -50.77 66.52 34.67
CA LEU A 422 -50.72 65.42 33.70
C LEU A 422 -49.32 64.80 33.71
N ASP A 423 -49.24 63.49 33.91
CA ASP A 423 -48.02 62.73 33.65
C ASP A 423 -48.00 62.29 32.19
N ALA A 424 -47.18 62.96 31.38
CA ALA A 424 -47.05 62.68 29.95
C ALA A 424 -46.50 61.28 29.63
N LYS A 425 -45.83 60.61 30.58
CA LYS A 425 -45.29 59.25 30.39
C LYS A 425 -46.33 58.16 30.64
N THR A 426 -47.26 58.39 31.57
CA THR A 426 -48.27 57.40 31.97
C THR A 426 -49.68 57.71 31.47
N GLY A 427 -49.92 58.94 30.99
CA GLY A 427 -51.22 59.40 30.51
C GLY A 427 -52.22 59.67 31.64
N VAL A 428 -51.75 59.76 32.90
CA VAL A 428 -52.60 59.96 34.09
C VAL A 428 -52.78 61.45 34.36
N LEU A 429 -54.03 61.90 34.34
CA LEU A 429 -54.47 63.22 34.78
C LEU A 429 -54.91 63.14 36.24
N SER A 430 -54.33 63.97 37.10
CA SER A 430 -54.80 64.17 38.48
C SER A 430 -55.46 65.54 38.59
N TYR A 431 -56.68 65.58 39.12
CA TYR A 431 -57.46 66.80 39.27
C TYR A 431 -57.98 66.95 40.70
N SER A 432 -57.85 68.16 41.27
CA SER A 432 -58.48 68.55 42.52
C SER A 432 -59.22 69.89 42.38
N GLY A 433 -60.38 69.99 43.02
CA GLY A 433 -61.21 71.19 43.00
C GLY A 433 -62.13 71.30 44.21
N SER A 434 -62.85 72.42 44.29
CA SER A 434 -63.86 72.68 45.31
C SER A 434 -65.24 72.95 44.72
N ALA A 435 -66.29 72.51 45.40
CA ALA A 435 -67.69 72.67 45.03
C ALA A 435 -68.50 73.32 46.17
N GLY A 436 -69.67 73.88 45.84
CA GLY A 436 -70.57 74.49 46.82
C GLY A 436 -71.30 73.47 47.71
N ASN A 437 -71.45 72.23 47.26
CA ASN A 437 -72.01 71.11 48.05
C ASN A 437 -71.55 69.74 47.48
N GLU A 438 -71.80 68.66 48.23
CA GLU A 438 -71.43 67.29 47.86
C GLU A 438 -72.05 66.80 46.55
N TYR A 439 -73.28 67.22 46.24
CA TYR A 439 -73.98 66.83 45.01
C TYR A 439 -73.36 67.47 43.76
N GLN A 440 -72.88 68.71 43.87
CA GLN A 440 -72.21 69.40 42.76
C GLN A 440 -70.87 68.74 42.38
N ALA A 441 -70.08 68.34 43.39
CA ALA A 441 -68.83 67.60 43.15
C ALA A 441 -69.09 66.25 42.46
N ALA A 442 -70.05 65.48 42.94
CA ALA A 442 -70.41 64.18 42.36
C ALA A 442 -70.96 64.31 40.92
N ASN A 443 -71.81 65.31 40.65
CA ASN A 443 -72.33 65.56 39.31
C ASN A 443 -71.25 65.99 38.32
N TYR A 444 -70.30 66.82 38.77
CA TYR A 444 -69.17 67.21 37.93
C TYR A 444 -68.31 66.01 37.53
N VAL A 445 -67.95 65.14 38.47
CA VAL A 445 -67.16 63.93 38.18
C VAL A 445 -67.93 62.96 37.27
N ASN A 446 -69.25 62.84 37.44
CA ASN A 446 -70.08 62.06 36.51
C ASN A 446 -70.08 62.64 35.08
N ASN A 447 -70.04 63.96 34.91
CA ASN A 447 -69.91 64.58 33.59
C ASN A 447 -68.52 64.32 32.98
N ILE A 448 -67.46 64.27 33.79
CA ILE A 448 -66.12 63.88 33.33
C ILE A 448 -66.10 62.43 32.86
N ILE A 449 -66.72 61.51 33.61
CA ILE A 449 -66.88 60.10 33.21
C ILE A 449 -67.63 59.99 31.88
N ASN A 450 -68.71 60.75 31.72
CA ASN A 450 -69.55 60.72 30.51
C ASN A 450 -68.97 61.51 29.33
N SER A 451 -67.89 62.28 29.52
CA SER A 451 -67.28 63.10 28.45
C SER A 451 -66.65 62.26 27.33
N GLY A 452 -66.33 60.98 27.60
CA GLY A 452 -65.69 60.07 26.65
C GLY A 452 -64.20 60.37 26.38
N LEU A 453 -63.60 61.38 27.04
CA LEU A 453 -62.20 61.77 26.88
C LEU A 453 -61.21 60.85 27.61
N PHE A 454 -61.69 60.13 28.62
CA PHE A 454 -60.86 59.30 29.49
C PHE A 454 -61.20 57.82 29.30
N ALA A 455 -60.18 56.95 29.36
CA ALA A 455 -60.36 55.50 29.37
C ALA A 455 -60.88 55.00 30.72
N SER A 456 -60.46 55.65 31.81
CA SER A 456 -60.97 55.42 33.16
C SER A 456 -60.92 56.70 33.99
N VAL A 457 -61.82 56.82 34.97
CA VAL A 457 -61.86 57.93 35.93
C VAL A 457 -62.14 57.34 37.31
N ASP A 458 -61.18 57.49 38.22
CA ASP A 458 -61.25 57.02 39.59
C ASP A 458 -61.53 58.21 40.52
N TYR A 459 -62.74 58.25 41.08
CA TYR A 459 -63.17 59.28 42.02
C TYR A 459 -62.71 58.95 43.44
N LEU A 460 -61.85 59.79 44.02
CA LEU A 460 -61.25 59.57 45.34
C LEU A 460 -62.13 60.07 46.51
N GLY A 461 -63.31 60.61 46.20
CA GLY A 461 -64.29 61.11 47.18
C GLY A 461 -64.18 62.61 47.45
N TYR A 462 -64.90 63.05 48.50
CA TYR A 462 -64.94 64.44 48.93
C TYR A 462 -64.42 64.62 50.37
N SER A 463 -63.98 65.83 50.69
CA SER A 463 -63.67 66.26 52.05
C SER A 463 -64.39 67.56 52.38
N TYR A 464 -64.96 67.65 53.58
CA TYR A 464 -65.68 68.84 54.07
C TYR A 464 -64.82 69.58 55.09
N SER A 465 -64.66 70.89 54.90
CA SER A 465 -64.04 71.77 55.88
C SER A 465 -65.09 72.70 56.47
N ALA A 466 -65.37 72.54 57.77
CA ALA A 466 -66.24 73.46 58.51
C ALA A 466 -65.50 74.80 58.73
N GLY A 467 -65.96 75.83 58.05
CA GLY A 467 -65.45 77.19 58.19
C GLY A 467 -65.41 77.67 59.65
N SER A 468 -64.33 78.36 60.05
CA SER A 468 -64.11 78.80 61.43
C SER A 468 -64.99 80.00 61.81
N THR A 469 -65.66 79.95 62.97
CA THR A 469 -66.38 81.07 63.58
C THR A 469 -65.46 81.88 64.49
N VAL A 470 -65.41 83.20 64.30
CA VAL A 470 -64.56 84.12 65.08
C VAL A 470 -65.27 84.51 66.39
N SER A 471 -64.61 84.33 67.54
CA SER A 471 -65.00 84.87 68.85
C SER A 471 -64.20 86.17 69.12
N THR A 472 -64.88 87.25 69.48
CA THR A 472 -64.31 88.60 69.64
C THR A 472 -63.73 88.84 71.03
N GLY A 473 -62.46 89.26 71.09
CA GLY A 473 -61.77 89.78 72.28
C GLY A 473 -60.89 90.98 71.91
N THR A 474 -61.00 92.04 72.69
CA THR A 474 -60.63 93.44 72.41
C THR A 474 -59.12 93.70 72.40
N THR A 475 -58.52 93.97 71.23
CA THR A 475 -57.63 95.12 70.91
C THR A 475 -57.00 94.97 69.52
N SER A 476 -57.28 95.94 68.64
CA SER A 476 -56.48 96.37 67.47
C SER A 476 -56.19 95.38 66.31
N SER A 477 -57.18 95.30 65.40
CA SER A 477 -57.08 95.22 63.93
C SER A 477 -56.19 94.16 63.25
N THR A 478 -56.80 93.03 62.86
CA THR A 478 -57.07 92.66 61.45
C THR A 478 -58.19 91.63 61.45
N ALA A 479 -59.36 91.98 60.91
CA ALA A 479 -60.47 91.06 60.76
C ALA A 479 -60.11 90.00 59.72
N GLN A 480 -59.80 88.79 60.19
CA GLN A 480 -59.62 87.65 59.31
C GLN A 480 -61.02 87.17 58.90
N ALA A 481 -61.31 87.22 57.60
CA ALA A 481 -62.58 86.78 57.05
C ALA A 481 -62.86 85.34 57.51
N ALA A 482 -64.07 85.10 58.03
CA ALA A 482 -64.54 83.75 58.33
C ALA A 482 -64.43 82.92 57.04
N ALA A 483 -63.69 81.80 57.10
CA ALA A 483 -63.64 80.86 55.98
C ALA A 483 -65.06 80.30 55.79
N ALA A 484 -65.61 80.39 54.58
CA ALA A 484 -66.87 79.73 54.26
C ALA A 484 -66.66 78.21 54.26
N PRO A 485 -67.66 77.41 54.66
CA PRO A 485 -67.57 75.96 54.54
C PRO A 485 -67.33 75.57 53.07
N SER A 486 -66.36 74.69 52.82
CA SER A 486 -65.97 74.28 51.46
C SER A 486 -65.92 72.76 51.33
N TYR A 487 -66.40 72.24 50.20
CA TYR A 487 -66.32 70.83 49.83
C TYR A 487 -65.22 70.67 48.79
N SER A 488 -64.11 69.99 49.10
CA SER A 488 -63.07 69.67 48.12
C SER A 488 -63.20 68.23 47.64
N PHE A 489 -62.83 67.96 46.40
CA PHE A 489 -62.89 66.64 45.80
C PHE A 489 -61.71 66.40 44.87
N THR A 490 -61.35 65.12 44.67
CA THR A 490 -60.23 64.73 43.80
C THR A 490 -60.61 63.52 42.96
N TYR A 491 -60.13 63.48 41.71
CA TYR A 491 -60.17 62.28 40.89
C TYR A 491 -58.88 62.14 40.09
N THR A 492 -58.58 60.90 39.71
CA THR A 492 -57.53 60.56 38.76
C THR A 492 -58.16 59.94 37.52
N ALA A 493 -57.72 60.34 36.34
CA ALA A 493 -58.26 59.84 35.08
C ALA A 493 -57.14 59.42 34.13
N ILE A 494 -57.32 58.30 33.44
CA ILE A 494 -56.37 57.83 32.42
C ILE A 494 -56.88 58.30 31.06
N MET A 495 -56.05 59.04 30.33
CA MET A 495 -56.41 59.54 29.01
C MET A 495 -56.64 58.38 28.04
N LYS A 496 -57.67 58.48 27.20
CA LYS A 496 -57.89 57.51 26.13
C LYS A 496 -56.81 57.72 25.06
N GLY A 497 -55.91 56.76 24.90
CA GLY A 497 -54.86 56.81 23.89
C GLY A 497 -55.47 57.02 22.49
N GLY A 498 -55.03 58.08 21.80
CA GLY A 498 -55.40 58.29 20.41
C GLY A 498 -54.85 57.13 19.57
N VAL A 499 -55.75 56.33 18.99
CA VAL A 499 -55.39 55.52 17.83
C VAL A 499 -55.15 56.53 16.73
N GLY A 500 -53.89 56.75 16.37
CA GLY A 500 -53.53 57.54 15.19
C GLY A 500 -54.34 57.02 13.99
N GLN A 501 -55.01 57.93 13.29
CA GLN A 501 -55.27 57.74 11.87
C GLN A 501 -53.99 57.98 11.10
#